data_AF-A0A8V0ZI97-F1
#
_entry.id   AF-A0A8V0ZI97-F1
#
_cell.length_a   1.000
_cell.length_b   1.000
_cell.length_c   1.000
_cell.angle_alpha   90.00
_cell.angle_beta   90.00
_cell.angle_gamma   90.00
#
_symmetry.space_group_name_H-M   'P 1'
#
loop_
_entity.id
_entity.type
_entity.pdbx_description
1 polymer ?
#
loop_
_entity_poly.entity_id
_entity_poly.type
_entity_poly.pdbx_seq_one_letter_code
_entity_poly.pdbx_strand_id
1 'polypeptide(L)'
;MCRQRSGHPYSYLEIALITLLVLMTAVTVALLVLHFVTGESSSSNDYGEPSPTQKPTTTAGSENYLLGVGRADCTGPVAEIPLMGYANPDQVGGGLLTRLYSRAFIVAEPNDSRRVVFVSIDIGMVSQRLRLEVLKELKNKYGELYRRDNVILSGTHTHSGPGGYFQYTLFWITSKGLIKPNLNAIVNGIVKSIDIAHQNMKRGRLFLNRGTVENSQINRKPLLISPESSIRT
;
A
#
# COMPACT_ATOMS: atom_id res chain seq x y z
N MET A 1 0.48 -67.26 28.23
CA MET A 1 1.67 -66.73 28.92
C MET A 1 1.92 -65.31 28.43
N CYS A 2 1.93 -64.35 29.35
CA CYS A 2 1.98 -62.92 29.11
C CYS A 2 3.38 -62.48 28.66
N ARG A 3 3.52 -61.78 27.52
CA ARG A 3 4.79 -61.29 27.01
C ARG A 3 5.04 -59.88 27.56
N GLN A 4 5.82 -59.77 28.62
CA GLN A 4 6.24 -58.49 29.19
C GLN A 4 7.11 -57.73 28.17
N ARG A 5 6.69 -56.51 27.78
CA ARG A 5 7.53 -55.53 27.09
C ARG A 5 8.32 -54.76 28.16
N SER A 6 9.62 -54.98 28.21
CA SER A 6 10.55 -54.18 29.01
C SER A 6 10.69 -52.78 28.40
N GLY A 7 10.27 -51.74 29.11
CA GLY A 7 10.58 -50.36 28.76
C GLY A 7 12.05 -50.05 29.00
N HIS A 8 12.76 -49.51 28.02
CA HIS A 8 14.09 -48.95 28.24
C HIS A 8 13.96 -47.61 28.97
N PRO A 9 14.76 -47.34 30.02
CA PRO A 9 14.79 -46.03 30.65
C PRO A 9 15.39 -45.02 29.66
N TYR A 10 14.72 -43.88 29.52
CA TYR A 10 15.19 -42.76 28.69
C TYR A 10 16.60 -42.34 29.07
N SER A 11 17.42 -41.99 28.07
CA SER A 11 18.77 -41.50 28.30
C SER A 11 18.74 -40.15 29.01
N TYR A 12 19.77 -39.84 29.82
CA TYR A 12 19.90 -38.53 30.50
C TYR A 12 19.77 -37.34 29.54
N LEU A 13 20.24 -37.50 28.30
CA LEU A 13 20.10 -36.49 27.26
C LEU A 13 18.64 -36.28 26.82
N GLU A 14 17.87 -37.36 26.68
CA GLU A 14 16.45 -37.28 26.31
C GLU A 14 15.62 -36.65 27.42
N ILE A 15 15.91 -37.01 28.67
CA ILE A 15 15.28 -36.38 29.84
C ILE A 15 15.62 -34.89 29.89
N ALA A 16 16.88 -34.51 29.64
CA ALA A 16 17.30 -33.11 29.60
C ALA A 16 16.64 -32.32 28.46
N LEU A 17 16.47 -32.92 27.28
CA LEU A 17 15.79 -32.27 26.15
C LEU A 17 14.29 -32.12 26.40
N ILE A 18 13.64 -33.13 26.99
CA ILE A 18 12.22 -33.07 27.35
C ILE A 18 11.98 -32.02 28.43
N THR A 19 12.83 -31.95 29.46
CA THR A 19 12.69 -30.92 30.51
C THR A 19 12.92 -29.52 29.96
N LEU A 20 13.90 -29.33 29.07
CA LEU A 20 14.14 -28.05 28.40
C LEU A 20 12.95 -27.62 27.53
N LEU A 21 12.37 -28.55 26.76
CA LEU A 21 11.20 -28.29 25.92
C LEU A 21 9.98 -27.89 26.76
N VAL A 22 9.71 -28.64 27.84
CA VAL A 22 8.60 -28.33 28.76
C VAL A 22 8.82 -26.98 29.44
N LEU A 23 10.05 -26.66 29.85
CA LEU A 23 10.37 -25.35 30.43
C LEU A 23 10.16 -24.22 29.43
N MET A 24 10.65 -24.35 28.20
CA MET A 24 10.48 -23.33 27.14
C MET A 24 9.01 -23.12 26.79
N THR A 25 8.22 -24.20 26.66
CA THR A 25 6.78 -24.08 26.42
C THR A 25 6.07 -23.39 27.59
N ALA A 26 6.40 -23.73 28.84
CA ALA A 26 5.83 -23.06 30.02
C ALA A 26 6.17 -21.56 30.08
N VAL A 27 7.43 -21.18 29.77
CA VAL A 27 7.84 -19.77 29.71
C VAL A 27 7.10 -19.02 28.60
N THR A 28 6.99 -19.60 27.41
CA THR A 28 6.28 -18.94 26.30
C THR A 28 4.78 -18.75 26.60
N VAL A 29 4.13 -19.73 27.22
CA VAL A 29 2.72 -19.61 27.63
C VAL A 29 2.56 -18.55 28.73
N ALA A 30 3.46 -18.51 29.72
CA ALA A 30 3.43 -17.49 30.76
C ALA A 30 3.62 -16.07 30.20
N LEU A 31 4.53 -15.89 29.24
CA LEU A 31 4.75 -14.61 28.57
C LEU A 31 3.55 -14.19 27.71
N LEU A 32 2.90 -15.14 27.02
CA LEU A 32 1.68 -14.86 26.27
C LEU A 32 0.53 -14.47 27.21
N VAL A 33 0.31 -15.22 28.29
CA VAL A 33 -0.72 -14.88 29.29
C VAL A 33 -0.45 -13.53 29.91
N LEU A 34 0.81 -13.22 30.25
CA LEU A 34 1.17 -11.90 30.77
C LEU A 34 0.89 -10.80 29.74
N HIS A 35 1.24 -11.03 28.46
CA HIS A 35 0.96 -10.07 27.40
C HIS A 35 -0.55 -9.81 27.21
N PHE A 36 -1.39 -10.85 27.37
CA PHE A 36 -2.85 -10.72 27.32
C PHE A 36 -3.45 -10.10 28.58
N VAL A 37 -2.90 -10.36 29.77
CA VAL A 37 -3.40 -9.81 31.06
C VAL A 37 -2.96 -8.36 31.27
N THR A 38 -1.78 -7.96 30.79
CA THR A 38 -1.32 -6.56 30.85
C THR A 38 -1.68 -5.75 29.60
N GLY A 39 -2.44 -6.35 28.68
CA GLY A 39 -2.70 -5.83 27.34
C GLY A 39 -4.13 -5.37 27.10
N GLU A 40 -4.75 -4.65 28.03
CA GLU A 40 -5.96 -3.85 27.74
C GLU A 40 -5.77 -2.39 28.15
N SER A 41 -5.22 -1.61 27.23
CA SER A 41 -5.74 -0.27 26.95
C SER A 41 -6.16 -0.24 25.48
N SER A 42 -7.10 -1.12 25.14
CA SER A 42 -7.88 -1.03 23.92
C SER A 42 -8.81 0.18 24.09
N SER A 43 -8.36 1.36 23.68
CA SER A 43 -9.27 2.46 23.39
C SER A 43 -10.26 1.95 22.36
N SER A 44 -11.52 1.76 22.76
CA SER A 44 -12.64 1.50 21.89
C SER A 44 -12.73 2.65 20.89
N ASN A 45 -12.14 2.48 19.72
CA ASN A 45 -12.42 3.34 18.59
C ASN A 45 -13.84 3.00 18.14
N ASP A 46 -14.77 3.80 18.65
CA ASP A 46 -16.15 3.87 18.18
C ASP A 46 -16.12 4.13 16.67
N TYR A 47 -16.44 3.08 15.90
CA TYR A 47 -16.60 3.18 14.47
C TYR A 47 -17.94 3.86 14.21
N GLY A 48 -17.94 5.18 14.34
CA GLY A 48 -19.04 6.00 13.86
C GLY A 48 -19.33 5.66 12.41
N GLU A 49 -20.59 5.36 12.11
CA GLU A 49 -21.09 5.17 10.76
C GLU A 49 -20.51 6.25 9.83
N PRO A 50 -20.03 5.90 8.62
CA PRO A 50 -19.68 6.90 7.63
C PRO A 50 -20.94 7.72 7.35
N SER A 51 -20.87 9.01 7.68
CA SER A 51 -21.91 9.98 7.35
C SER A 51 -22.30 9.79 5.88
N PRO A 52 -23.61 9.73 5.55
CA PRO A 52 -24.06 9.44 4.21
C PRO A 52 -23.39 10.41 3.23
N THR A 53 -22.70 9.85 2.24
CA THR A 53 -22.14 10.58 1.11
C THR A 53 -23.21 11.53 0.59
N GLN A 54 -23.09 12.82 0.91
CA GLN A 54 -23.96 13.84 0.32
C GLN A 54 -23.85 13.68 -1.20
N LYS A 55 -25.00 13.43 -1.84
CA LYS A 55 -25.10 13.48 -3.30
C LYS A 55 -24.38 14.76 -3.76
N PRO A 56 -23.55 14.71 -4.81
CA PRO A 56 -22.89 15.92 -5.29
C PRO A 56 -23.96 16.93 -5.66
N THR A 57 -24.12 17.95 -4.82
CA THR A 57 -24.91 19.13 -5.17
C THR A 57 -24.23 19.68 -6.40
N THR A 58 -24.86 19.46 -7.55
CA THR A 58 -24.38 19.97 -8.82
C THR A 58 -24.75 21.45 -8.84
N THR A 59 -24.07 22.24 -8.02
CA THR A 59 -24.04 23.68 -8.21
C THR A 59 -23.13 23.91 -9.41
N ALA A 60 -23.71 23.81 -10.60
CA ALA A 60 -23.13 24.32 -11.83
C ALA A 60 -23.09 25.85 -11.73
N GLY A 61 -22.18 26.34 -10.89
CA GLY A 61 -21.95 27.75 -10.66
C GLY A 61 -20.46 27.93 -10.45
N SER A 62 -19.77 28.44 -11.48
CA SER A 62 -18.71 29.46 -11.44
C SER A 62 -17.72 29.54 -10.25
N GLU A 63 -17.48 28.49 -9.49
CA GLU A 63 -16.58 28.51 -8.34
C GLU A 63 -15.20 28.00 -8.81
N ASN A 64 -14.20 28.89 -8.80
CA ASN A 64 -12.83 28.52 -9.14
C ASN A 64 -12.26 27.64 -8.01
N TYR A 65 -12.06 26.35 -8.27
CA TYR A 65 -11.34 25.46 -7.36
C TYR A 65 -9.90 25.91 -7.17
N LEU A 66 -9.31 25.58 -6.02
CA LEU A 66 -7.88 25.63 -5.84
C LEU A 66 -7.27 24.32 -6.36
N LEU A 67 -6.46 24.44 -7.40
CA LEU A 67 -5.86 23.33 -8.12
C LEU A 67 -4.34 23.36 -7.95
N GLY A 68 -3.78 22.27 -7.43
CA GLY A 68 -2.34 22.07 -7.30
C GLY A 68 -1.89 20.90 -8.16
N VAL A 69 -0.75 21.06 -8.85
CA VAL A 69 -0.11 19.97 -9.60
C VAL A 69 1.35 19.86 -9.26
N GLY A 70 1.85 18.64 -9.13
CA GLY A 70 3.24 18.40 -8.77
C GLY A 70 3.75 17.08 -9.33
N ARG A 71 5.02 17.08 -9.73
CA ARG A 71 5.71 15.89 -10.23
C ARG A 71 7.06 15.77 -9.54
N ALA A 72 7.39 14.58 -9.06
CA ALA A 72 8.71 14.29 -8.50
C ALA A 72 9.20 12.91 -8.94
N ASP A 73 10.53 12.76 -9.02
CA ASP A 73 11.19 11.48 -9.26
C ASP A 73 10.90 10.53 -8.08
N CYS A 74 10.49 9.31 -8.39
CA CYS A 74 10.29 8.21 -7.44
C CYS A 74 11.05 6.95 -7.88
N THR A 75 12.08 7.11 -8.73
CA THR A 75 12.92 6.02 -9.21
C THR A 75 13.81 5.50 -8.07
N GLY A 76 13.68 4.21 -7.77
CA GLY A 76 14.56 3.52 -6.83
C GLY A 76 15.94 3.18 -7.41
N PRO A 77 16.67 2.26 -6.76
CA PRO A 77 17.88 1.68 -7.34
C PRO A 77 17.60 1.08 -8.72
N VAL A 78 18.59 1.12 -9.62
CA VAL A 78 18.42 0.74 -11.04
C VAL A 78 19.28 -0.44 -11.49
N ALA A 79 20.20 -0.89 -10.64
CA ALA A 79 21.11 -2.00 -10.91
C ALA A 79 20.93 -3.09 -9.84
N GLU A 80 21.01 -4.34 -10.29
CA GLU A 80 20.97 -5.55 -9.46
C GLU A 80 19.72 -5.65 -8.55
N ILE A 81 18.59 -5.13 -9.03
CA ILE A 81 17.33 -5.08 -8.28
C ILE A 81 16.23 -5.88 -8.99
N PRO A 82 15.48 -6.76 -8.31
CA PRO A 82 14.35 -7.46 -8.94
C PRO A 82 13.28 -6.47 -9.39
N LEU A 83 12.72 -6.68 -10.57
CA LEU A 83 11.60 -5.88 -11.09
C LEU A 83 10.25 -6.43 -10.58
N MET A 84 9.29 -5.54 -10.36
CA MET A 84 7.95 -5.86 -9.88
C MET A 84 6.98 -6.04 -11.05
N GLY A 85 6.23 -7.15 -11.07
CA GLY A 85 5.14 -7.36 -12.03
C GLY A 85 5.02 -8.80 -12.51
N TYR A 86 6.02 -9.29 -13.26
CA TYR A 86 5.97 -10.60 -13.91
C TYR A 86 6.18 -11.80 -12.98
N ALA A 87 6.48 -11.56 -11.71
CA ALA A 87 6.77 -12.60 -10.73
C ALA A 87 7.91 -13.55 -11.17
N ASN A 88 8.89 -13.02 -11.93
CA ASN A 88 10.06 -13.76 -12.37
C ASN A 88 11.28 -13.36 -11.51
N PRO A 89 11.86 -14.28 -10.71
CA PRO A 89 13.02 -13.99 -9.85
C PRO A 89 14.31 -13.68 -10.63
N ASP A 90 14.38 -14.08 -11.89
CA ASP A 90 15.52 -13.83 -12.79
C ASP A 90 15.40 -12.49 -13.52
N GLN A 91 14.25 -11.81 -13.41
CA GLN A 91 14.06 -10.47 -13.97
C GLN A 91 14.68 -9.42 -13.06
N VAL A 92 15.96 -9.12 -13.30
CA VAL A 92 16.75 -8.15 -12.53
C VAL A 92 17.04 -6.92 -13.39
N GLY A 93 16.79 -5.74 -12.84
CA GLY A 93 17.12 -4.45 -13.46
C GLY A 93 18.63 -4.26 -13.56
N GLY A 94 19.11 -3.95 -14.76
CA GLY A 94 20.53 -3.68 -15.07
C GLY A 94 20.78 -2.27 -15.61
N GLY A 95 19.85 -1.34 -15.43
CA GLY A 95 19.94 0.00 -16.00
C GLY A 95 18.61 0.75 -15.97
N LEU A 96 18.57 1.88 -16.67
CA LEU A 96 17.42 2.78 -16.70
C LEU A 96 17.09 3.16 -18.15
N LEU A 97 15.90 2.80 -18.60
CA LEU A 97 15.36 3.29 -19.88
C LEU A 97 14.75 4.69 -19.71
N THR A 98 13.86 4.85 -18.72
CA THR A 98 13.24 6.12 -18.35
C THR A 98 13.00 6.16 -16.85
N ARG A 99 12.94 7.38 -16.29
CA ARG A 99 12.64 7.60 -14.88
C ARG A 99 11.18 7.29 -14.56
N LEU A 100 10.93 6.95 -13.30
CA LEU A 100 9.61 6.73 -12.73
C LEU A 100 9.20 7.98 -11.95
N TYR A 101 7.98 8.47 -12.15
CA TYR A 101 7.50 9.67 -11.50
C TYR A 101 6.25 9.43 -10.66
N SER A 102 6.16 10.20 -9.58
CA SER A 102 4.91 10.43 -8.87
C SER A 102 4.32 11.76 -9.33
N ARG A 103 3.03 11.74 -9.70
CA ARG A 103 2.27 12.90 -10.20
C ARG A 103 1.07 13.12 -9.28
N ALA A 104 1.11 14.20 -8.51
CA ALA A 104 0.06 14.57 -7.57
C ALA A 104 -0.83 15.68 -8.15
N PHE A 105 -2.13 15.52 -7.93
CA PHE A 105 -3.19 16.46 -8.30
C PHE A 105 -3.99 16.75 -7.04
N ILE A 106 -4.01 18.02 -6.63
CA ILE A 106 -4.76 18.50 -5.47
C ILE A 106 -5.93 19.31 -6.00
N VAL A 107 -7.13 19.00 -5.53
CA VAL A 107 -8.33 19.79 -5.78
C VAL A 107 -8.89 20.17 -4.43
N ALA A 108 -9.05 21.47 -4.20
CA ALA A 108 -9.62 22.02 -2.99
C ALA A 108 -10.75 23.01 -3.32
N GLU A 109 -11.67 23.14 -2.37
CA GLU A 109 -12.72 24.15 -2.43
C GLU A 109 -12.12 25.57 -2.53
N PRO A 110 -12.84 26.57 -3.06
CA PRO A 110 -12.33 27.94 -3.22
C PRO A 110 -11.84 28.60 -1.92
N ASN A 111 -12.41 28.17 -0.79
CA ASN A 111 -12.07 28.60 0.58
C ASN A 111 -11.10 27.63 1.30
N ASP A 112 -10.62 26.61 0.59
CA ASP A 112 -9.70 25.58 1.09
C ASP A 112 -10.22 24.75 2.28
N SER A 113 -11.53 24.74 2.52
CA SER A 113 -12.18 24.01 3.62
C SER A 113 -12.13 22.49 3.47
N ARG A 114 -12.17 22.01 2.22
CA ARG A 114 -12.06 20.58 1.87
C ARG A 114 -11.12 20.43 0.70
N ARG A 115 -10.29 19.40 0.74
CA ARG A 115 -9.39 19.04 -0.36
C ARG A 115 -9.27 17.55 -0.52
N VAL A 116 -9.02 17.13 -1.75
CA VAL A 116 -8.68 15.76 -2.14
C VAL A 116 -7.36 15.77 -2.89
N VAL A 117 -6.56 14.72 -2.68
CA VAL A 117 -5.31 14.48 -3.39
C VAL A 117 -5.40 13.16 -4.13
N PHE A 118 -5.22 13.21 -5.44
CA PHE A 118 -5.02 12.02 -6.26
C PHE A 118 -3.57 11.97 -6.73
N VAL A 119 -2.91 10.84 -6.53
CA VAL A 119 -1.53 10.63 -6.97
C VAL A 119 -1.47 9.43 -7.90
N SER A 120 -0.98 9.66 -9.12
CA SER A 120 -0.65 8.62 -10.09
C SER A 120 0.86 8.39 -10.09
N ILE A 121 1.26 7.14 -9.87
CA ILE A 121 2.64 6.78 -9.56
C ILE A 121 3.10 5.72 -10.55
N ASP A 122 4.25 5.94 -11.20
CA ASP A 122 4.86 4.99 -12.14
C ASP A 122 5.47 3.78 -11.42
N ILE A 123 4.62 2.94 -10.82
CA ILE A 123 4.98 1.70 -10.12
C ILE A 123 3.99 0.59 -10.48
N GLY A 124 4.35 -0.66 -10.14
CA GLY A 124 3.46 -1.79 -10.36
C GLY A 124 2.15 -1.68 -9.58
N MET A 125 2.23 -1.55 -8.27
CA MET A 125 1.06 -1.42 -7.42
C MET A 125 1.42 -0.60 -6.19
N VAL A 126 0.46 0.08 -5.58
CA VAL A 126 0.65 0.72 -4.28
C VAL A 126 0.48 -0.34 -3.19
N SER A 127 1.53 -0.63 -2.43
CA SER A 127 1.44 -1.54 -1.30
C SER A 127 0.79 -0.86 -0.09
N GLN A 128 0.15 -1.65 0.79
CA GLN A 128 -0.39 -1.11 2.05
C GLN A 128 0.71 -0.47 2.90
N ARG A 129 1.90 -1.08 2.94
CA ARG A 129 3.08 -0.53 3.61
C ARG A 129 3.40 0.86 3.10
N LEU A 130 3.53 1.00 1.78
CA LEU A 130 3.84 2.25 1.12
C LEU A 130 2.80 3.33 1.45
N ARG A 131 1.50 2.98 1.39
CA ARG A 131 0.42 3.90 1.76
C ARG A 131 0.54 4.40 3.21
N LEU A 132 0.83 3.51 4.16
CA LEU A 132 0.96 3.86 5.57
C LEU A 132 2.17 4.77 5.83
N GLU A 133 3.33 4.48 5.23
CA GLU A 133 4.54 5.31 5.36
C GLU A 133 4.31 6.70 4.75
N VAL A 134 3.69 6.79 3.57
CA VAL A 134 3.34 8.10 2.97
C VAL A 134 2.40 8.91 3.86
N LEU A 135 1.34 8.30 4.38
CA LEU A 135 0.39 8.99 5.25
C LEU A 135 1.03 9.43 6.57
N LYS A 136 1.98 8.66 7.10
CA LYS A 136 2.77 9.04 8.27
C LYS A 136 3.62 10.27 7.98
N GLU A 137 4.35 10.30 6.88
CA GLU A 137 5.17 11.45 6.48
C GLU A 137 4.32 12.70 6.21
N LEU A 138 3.17 12.54 5.54
CA LEU A 138 2.23 13.63 5.32
C LEU A 138 1.65 14.17 6.62
N LYS A 139 1.30 13.29 7.57
CA LYS A 139 0.84 13.71 8.90
C LYS A 139 1.92 14.45 9.68
N ASN A 140 3.17 13.99 9.62
CA ASN A 140 4.30 14.66 10.26
C ASN A 140 4.52 16.06 9.71
N LYS A 141 4.33 16.27 8.40
CA LYS A 141 4.60 17.55 7.72
C LYS A 141 3.41 18.53 7.71
N TYR A 142 2.17 18.03 7.57
CA TYR A 142 0.97 18.85 7.36
C TYR A 142 -0.13 18.62 8.41
N GLY A 143 0.14 17.85 9.46
CA GLY A 143 -0.86 17.52 10.49
C GLY A 143 -2.05 16.75 9.91
N GLU A 144 -3.26 17.21 10.22
CA GLU A 144 -4.52 16.55 9.80
C GLU A 144 -5.03 17.02 8.41
N LEU A 145 -4.21 17.72 7.63
CA LEU A 145 -4.62 18.25 6.33
C LEU A 145 -4.75 17.13 5.27
N TYR A 146 -3.83 16.19 5.29
CA TYR A 146 -3.78 15.04 4.37
C TYR A 146 -3.95 13.74 5.16
N ARG A 147 -5.10 13.11 4.99
CA ARG A 147 -5.59 12.00 5.78
C ARG A 147 -5.93 10.80 4.90
N ARG A 148 -6.35 9.71 5.54
CA ARG A 148 -6.75 8.46 4.88
C ARG A 148 -7.94 8.66 3.96
N ASP A 149 -8.89 9.51 4.34
CA ASP A 149 -10.14 9.76 3.63
C ASP A 149 -9.98 10.64 2.38
N ASN A 150 -8.94 11.45 2.31
CA ASN A 150 -8.76 12.41 1.21
C ASN A 150 -7.47 12.25 0.40
N VAL A 151 -6.66 11.21 0.66
CA VAL A 151 -5.46 10.88 -0.14
C VAL A 151 -5.64 9.54 -0.84
N ILE A 152 -5.61 9.59 -2.17
CA ILE A 152 -5.69 8.43 -3.08
C ILE A 152 -4.33 8.26 -3.75
N LEU A 153 -3.77 7.06 -3.63
CA LEU A 153 -2.53 6.66 -4.27
C LEU A 153 -2.84 5.55 -5.28
N SER A 154 -2.48 5.75 -6.55
CA SER A 154 -2.74 4.81 -7.64
C SER A 154 -1.45 4.49 -8.40
N GLY A 155 -1.17 3.21 -8.59
CA GLY A 155 -0.06 2.76 -9.43
C GLY A 155 -0.51 2.59 -10.88
N THR A 156 0.33 3.00 -11.84
CA THR A 156 0.04 2.84 -13.27
C THR A 156 0.09 1.39 -13.74
N HIS A 157 0.59 0.49 -12.91
CA HIS A 157 0.74 -0.93 -13.22
C HIS A 157 1.81 -1.22 -14.28
N THR A 158 2.90 -0.44 -14.27
CA THR A 158 4.11 -0.80 -15.01
C THR A 158 4.79 -2.03 -14.38
N HIS A 159 5.23 -2.97 -15.23
CA HIS A 159 5.95 -4.17 -14.81
C HIS A 159 7.49 -3.99 -14.88
N SER A 160 7.95 -2.75 -15.01
CA SER A 160 9.37 -2.41 -15.22
C SER A 160 9.95 -1.50 -14.13
N GLY A 161 9.29 -1.43 -12.97
CA GLY A 161 9.79 -0.73 -11.79
C GLY A 161 10.47 -1.67 -10.79
N PRO A 162 11.40 -1.17 -9.95
CA PRO A 162 12.04 -1.98 -8.92
C PRO A 162 11.04 -2.47 -7.86
N GLY A 163 11.17 -3.73 -7.44
CA GLY A 163 10.35 -4.36 -6.41
C GLY A 163 10.84 -4.15 -4.98
N GLY A 164 10.34 -4.96 -4.04
CA GLY A 164 10.83 -4.93 -2.66
C GLY A 164 10.30 -3.78 -1.79
N TYR A 165 9.07 -3.35 -1.99
CA TYR A 165 8.42 -2.31 -1.17
C TYR A 165 7.08 -2.78 -0.55
N PHE A 166 6.83 -4.08 -0.54
CA PHE A 166 5.66 -4.71 0.07
C PHE A 166 5.95 -5.20 1.49
N GLN A 167 4.91 -5.50 2.28
CA GLN A 167 5.02 -6.10 3.61
C GLN A 167 4.59 -7.57 3.66
N TYR A 168 3.78 -8.03 2.70
CA TYR A 168 3.25 -9.39 2.69
C TYR A 168 4.21 -10.34 1.99
N THR A 169 4.43 -11.52 2.60
CA THR A 169 5.41 -12.54 2.16
C THR A 169 5.24 -12.93 0.70
N LEU A 170 4.00 -13.00 0.19
CA LEU A 170 3.73 -13.35 -1.21
C LEU A 170 4.52 -12.47 -2.20
N PHE A 171 4.60 -11.16 -1.94
CA PHE A 171 5.32 -10.23 -2.81
C PHE A 171 6.84 -10.20 -2.54
N TRP A 172 7.29 -10.78 -1.43
CA TRP A 172 8.71 -10.89 -1.10
C TRP A 172 9.42 -12.02 -1.84
N ILE A 173 8.71 -13.09 -2.19
CA ILE A 173 9.27 -14.26 -2.86
C ILE A 173 10.07 -13.85 -4.10
N THR A 174 9.49 -13.00 -4.94
CA THR A 174 10.12 -12.54 -6.19
C THR A 174 10.93 -11.26 -6.00
N SER A 175 10.61 -10.45 -4.98
CA SER A 175 11.37 -9.24 -4.64
C SER A 175 12.63 -9.49 -3.81
N LYS A 176 12.88 -10.75 -3.40
CA LYS A 176 13.96 -11.13 -2.48
C LYS A 176 13.92 -10.34 -1.15
N GLY A 177 12.70 -10.05 -0.67
CA GLY A 177 12.46 -9.32 0.59
C GLY A 177 12.18 -7.83 0.42
N LEU A 178 12.43 -7.06 1.50
CA LEU A 178 12.21 -5.62 1.58
C LEU A 178 13.51 -4.87 1.22
N ILE A 179 13.43 -4.01 0.20
CA ILE A 179 14.51 -3.14 -0.27
C ILE A 179 14.20 -1.72 0.19
N LYS A 180 14.65 -1.38 1.42
CA LYS A 180 14.42 -0.07 2.05
C LYS A 180 14.79 1.12 1.17
N PRO A 181 15.93 1.13 0.43
CA PRO A 181 16.25 2.24 -0.45
C PRO A 181 15.18 2.50 -1.51
N ASN A 182 14.58 1.44 -2.06
CA ASN A 182 13.50 1.56 -3.03
C ASN A 182 12.21 2.08 -2.38
N LEU A 183 11.81 1.50 -1.24
CA LEU A 183 10.65 1.99 -0.48
C LEU A 183 10.78 3.49 -0.17
N ASN A 184 11.94 3.91 0.34
CA ASN A 184 12.20 5.30 0.70
C ASN A 184 12.19 6.22 -0.52
N ALA A 185 12.77 5.79 -1.66
CA ALA A 185 12.72 6.56 -2.90
C ALA A 185 11.28 6.81 -3.36
N ILE A 186 10.42 5.78 -3.29
CA ILE A 186 9.01 5.90 -3.66
C ILE A 186 8.26 6.82 -2.68
N VAL A 187 8.42 6.63 -1.37
CA VAL A 187 7.80 7.49 -0.33
C VAL A 187 8.20 8.94 -0.52
N ASN A 188 9.50 9.21 -0.63
CA ASN A 188 10.04 10.56 -0.79
C ASN A 188 9.54 11.21 -2.09
N GLY A 189 9.49 10.46 -3.19
CA GLY A 189 8.94 10.93 -4.46
C GLY A 189 7.46 11.30 -4.36
N ILE A 190 6.65 10.47 -3.71
CA ILE A 190 5.22 10.76 -3.48
C ILE A 190 5.04 12.02 -2.63
N VAL A 191 5.68 12.07 -1.45
CA VAL A 191 5.57 13.21 -0.52
C VAL A 191 6.04 14.49 -1.20
N LYS A 192 7.14 14.45 -1.96
CA LYS A 192 7.66 15.59 -2.71
C LYS A 192 6.72 16.04 -3.82
N SER A 193 6.09 15.13 -4.55
CA SER A 193 5.11 15.49 -5.59
C SER A 193 3.89 16.21 -4.98
N ILE A 194 3.42 15.76 -3.81
CA ILE A 194 2.33 16.39 -3.06
C ILE A 194 2.76 17.77 -2.55
N ASP A 195 3.98 17.90 -2.04
CA ASP A 195 4.53 19.18 -1.58
C ASP A 195 4.62 20.21 -2.72
N ILE A 196 5.12 19.80 -3.88
CA ILE A 196 5.15 20.65 -5.08
C ILE A 196 3.73 21.05 -5.46
N ALA A 197 2.76 20.12 -5.44
CA ALA A 197 1.37 20.42 -5.76
C ALA A 197 0.74 21.39 -4.74
N HIS A 198 1.01 21.20 -3.45
CA HIS A 198 0.53 22.04 -2.35
C HIS A 198 1.06 23.48 -2.48
N GLN A 199 2.34 23.65 -2.76
CA GLN A 199 2.97 24.96 -2.90
C GLN A 199 2.54 25.70 -4.18
N ASN A 200 2.07 24.97 -5.20
CA ASN A 200 1.68 25.52 -6.49
C ASN A 200 0.17 25.59 -6.70
N MET A 201 -0.64 25.64 -5.63
CA MET A 201 -2.09 25.76 -5.77
C MET A 201 -2.49 27.10 -6.39
N LYS A 202 -3.34 27.05 -7.41
CA LYS A 202 -3.87 28.22 -8.12
C LYS A 202 -5.36 28.07 -8.36
N ARG A 203 -6.08 29.19 -8.41
CA ARG A 203 -7.49 29.20 -8.79
C ARG A 203 -7.66 28.76 -10.24
N GLY A 204 -8.55 27.82 -10.48
CA GLY A 204 -8.80 27.28 -11.81
C GLY A 204 -10.14 26.55 -11.93
N ARG A 205 -10.39 26.02 -13.12
CA ARG A 205 -11.61 25.29 -13.45
C ARG A 205 -11.27 23.86 -13.85
N LEU A 206 -12.12 22.92 -13.45
CA LEU A 206 -12.01 21.51 -13.81
C LEU A 206 -13.03 21.19 -14.91
N PHE A 207 -12.57 20.53 -15.97
CA PHE A 207 -13.42 20.07 -17.07
C PHE A 207 -13.29 18.56 -17.22
N LEU A 208 -14.36 17.90 -17.67
CA LEU A 208 -14.38 16.46 -17.91
C LEU A 208 -14.77 16.20 -19.36
N ASN A 209 -14.03 15.30 -20.02
CA ASN A 209 -14.36 14.78 -21.33
C ASN A 209 -14.28 13.26 -21.35
N ARG A 210 -14.98 12.60 -22.27
CA ARG A 210 -14.99 11.14 -22.46
C ARG A 210 -14.95 10.82 -23.95
N GLY A 211 -14.21 9.76 -24.30
CA GLY A 211 -14.10 9.28 -25.67
C GLY A 211 -13.62 7.83 -25.72
N THR A 212 -13.89 7.16 -26.84
CA THR A 212 -13.46 5.78 -27.10
C THR A 212 -12.05 5.75 -27.67
N VAL A 213 -11.19 4.84 -27.16
CA VAL A 213 -9.84 4.62 -27.68
C VAL A 213 -9.76 3.21 -28.26
N GLU A 214 -9.92 3.11 -29.58
CA GLU A 214 -9.88 1.85 -30.30
C GLU A 214 -8.43 1.34 -30.46
N ASN A 215 -8.27 0.04 -30.72
CA ASN A 215 -6.98 -0.60 -31.05
C ASN A 215 -5.86 -0.46 -30.00
N SER A 216 -6.21 -0.16 -28.74
CA SER A 216 -5.24 0.03 -27.63
C SER A 216 -5.24 -1.12 -26.63
N GLN A 217 -6.18 -2.07 -26.75
CA GLN A 217 -6.41 -3.11 -25.75
C GLN A 217 -7.06 -4.36 -26.37
N ILE A 218 -6.73 -5.52 -25.82
CA ILE A 218 -7.41 -6.79 -26.05
C ILE A 218 -7.72 -7.46 -24.71
N ASN A 219 -8.84 -8.18 -24.63
CA ASN A 219 -9.14 -8.93 -23.41
C ASN A 219 -8.32 -10.24 -23.36
N ARG A 220 -7.42 -10.36 -22.38
CA ARG A 220 -6.59 -11.56 -22.16
C ARG A 220 -7.36 -12.79 -21.64
N LYS A 221 -8.64 -12.64 -21.30
CA LYS A 221 -9.58 -13.70 -20.88
C LYS A 221 -10.96 -13.40 -21.52
N PRO A 222 -11.24 -13.89 -22.74
CA PRO A 222 -12.48 -13.61 -23.45
C PRO A 222 -13.72 -13.86 -22.57
N LEU A 223 -14.64 -12.88 -22.54
CA LEU A 223 -15.88 -12.90 -21.77
C LEU A 223 -16.87 -13.89 -22.38
N LEU A 224 -16.77 -15.16 -21.99
CA LEU A 224 -17.78 -16.18 -22.33
C LEU A 224 -18.84 -16.32 -21.23
N ILE A 225 -18.61 -15.75 -20.05
CA ILE A 225 -19.47 -15.94 -18.87
C ILE A 225 -19.58 -14.62 -18.10
N SER A 226 -20.48 -13.75 -18.52
CA SER A 226 -20.97 -12.62 -17.71
C SER A 226 -22.39 -12.32 -18.18
N PRO A 227 -23.44 -12.77 -17.48
CA PRO A 227 -24.80 -12.36 -17.82
C PRO A 227 -24.94 -10.85 -17.62
N GLU A 228 -25.26 -10.15 -18.70
CA GLU A 228 -25.31 -8.68 -18.80
C GLU A 228 -26.58 -8.07 -18.15
N SER A 229 -27.44 -8.88 -17.53
CA SER A 229 -28.79 -8.49 -17.11
C SER A 229 -28.91 -7.86 -15.73
N SER A 230 -27.84 -7.36 -15.10
CA SER A 230 -27.92 -6.78 -13.74
C SER A 230 -27.27 -5.40 -13.56
N ILE A 231 -26.86 -4.72 -14.63
CA ILE A 231 -26.27 -3.37 -14.55
C ILE A 231 -26.90 -2.45 -15.59
N ARG A 232 -28.19 -2.14 -15.45
CA ARG A 232 -28.87 -0.94 -15.98
C ARG A 232 -30.34 -0.93 -15.55
N THR A 233 -30.63 -0.26 -14.44
CA THR A 233 -31.89 0.48 -14.18
C THR A 233 -31.52 1.71 -13.39
#